data_AF-A0A7S0LDC4-F1
#
_entry.id   AF-A0A7S0LDC4-F1
#
_cell.length_a   1.000
_cell.length_b   1.000
_cell.length_c   1.000
_cell.angle_alpha   90.00
_cell.angle_beta   90.00
_cell.angle_gamma   90.00
#
_symmetry.space_group_name_H-M   'P 1'
#
loop_
_entity.id
_entity.type
_entity.pdbx_description
1 polymer ?
#
loop_
_entity_poly.entity_id
_entity_poly.type
_entity_poly.pdbx_seq_one_letter_code
_entity_poly.pdbx_strand_id
1 'polypeptide(L)'
;MAAISLLLLCVYALFVLPTSLGRHPTVASVSHSPFPGPASSSVQTETGTSNTAAAPTKYASDLRRRAAELHSEISRFNERENAIVKQRNLWQTANKLNSELAQLKERQNLLGGAPAGGTPIAVPAGGKAAARGSSSSSSGCAVTRHPQYRIAMALPWMSAVSKTANAKLPPWLPFFISTASHSSLLVDWFIFHEGALSAANLPRTLHATNVRFVDLKAGGMASLFGRTIAASLGLPQANATAIISRMRYMFQKWPRLVAEYKPAYGSIFSEWFVNYTHWGYSDMDVVLGQLARFIERSELRDHQIVTYSFGDTEAVYLRGQWTMHQNVQKVNEIWMRCKHLSDGLQHELFQKVAWARRMEVLGKQSYHKRFLSAEGCYSHKAAHTPGVNIKVANKQFVGLTVGRPATDDVYVVDGALWVCRREAREPSIAALRLASGPGCDVELRGVQRSVGQPQRFEVTHEGCGNWMPQEFRMCAVHLKGSDKHNLLLSEGKFFSQEYEEVGAILAEKGRCKQGAFFHMQEWKKRWDESGANIDAKAKFDNFKLSQDGIHALPVS
;
A
#
# COMPACT_ATOMS: atom_id res chain seq x y z
N MET A 1 -3.25 -3.77 -44.46
CA MET A 1 -1.79 -3.63 -44.66
C MET A 1 -1.47 -2.64 -45.79
N ALA A 2 -1.81 -1.37 -45.61
CA ALA A 2 -1.46 -0.28 -46.54
C ALA A 2 -1.15 1.06 -45.83
N ALA A 3 -1.19 1.09 -44.49
CA ALA A 3 -0.92 2.30 -43.69
C ALA A 3 0.46 2.30 -43.01
N ILE A 4 1.30 1.27 -43.26
CA ILE A 4 2.64 1.15 -42.68
C ILE A 4 3.73 1.63 -43.65
N SER A 5 3.42 1.80 -44.94
CA SER A 5 4.39 2.25 -45.96
C SER A 5 4.59 3.76 -46.04
N LEU A 6 3.74 4.58 -45.38
CA LEU A 6 3.86 6.05 -45.42
C LEU A 6 4.75 6.64 -44.31
N LEU A 7 5.06 5.88 -43.25
CA LEU A 7 5.85 6.36 -42.12
C LEU A 7 7.36 6.12 -42.26
N LEU A 8 7.78 5.34 -43.26
CA LEU A 8 9.20 5.03 -43.53
C LEU A 8 9.85 5.97 -44.57
N LEU A 9 9.07 6.81 -45.26
CA LEU A 9 9.58 7.80 -46.23
C LEU A 9 9.87 9.18 -45.63
N CYS A 10 9.38 9.50 -44.42
CA CYS A 10 9.64 10.79 -43.75
C CYS A 10 10.95 10.84 -42.94
N VAL A 11 11.65 9.72 -42.75
CA VAL A 11 12.88 9.70 -41.92
C VAL A 11 14.16 9.83 -42.76
N TYR A 12 14.08 9.73 -44.10
CA TYR A 12 15.25 9.80 -44.99
C TYR A 12 15.48 11.17 -45.66
N ALA A 13 14.62 12.17 -45.43
CA ALA A 13 14.70 13.49 -46.07
C ALA A 13 15.21 14.62 -45.15
N LEU A 14 15.75 14.31 -43.97
CA LEU A 14 16.19 15.33 -42.99
C LEU A 14 17.71 15.46 -42.81
N PHE A 15 18.51 14.77 -43.62
CA PHE A 15 19.95 14.98 -43.66
C PHE A 15 20.41 15.09 -45.11
N VAL A 16 21.14 16.18 -45.40
CA VAL A 16 21.82 16.56 -46.66
C VAL A 16 21.01 17.53 -47.56
N LEU A 17 21.17 18.84 -47.34
CA LEU A 17 21.86 19.78 -48.26
C LEU A 17 21.93 21.23 -47.69
N PRO A 18 22.89 22.08 -48.14
CA PRO A 18 23.30 23.35 -47.56
C PRO A 18 22.84 24.60 -48.35
N THR A 19 23.38 25.78 -47.98
CA THR A 19 23.31 27.17 -48.54
C THR A 19 22.38 28.13 -47.77
N SER A 20 22.83 29.22 -47.12
CA SER A 20 23.59 30.44 -47.50
C SER A 20 22.75 31.54 -48.17
N LEU A 21 22.56 32.69 -47.48
CA LEU A 21 22.53 34.12 -47.93
C LEU A 21 21.98 35.00 -46.77
N GLY A 22 22.50 36.17 -46.37
CA GLY A 22 23.55 37.02 -46.97
C GLY A 22 24.00 38.24 -46.11
N ARG A 23 25.10 38.85 -46.60
CA ARG A 23 25.63 40.26 -46.61
C ARG A 23 25.44 41.18 -45.38
N HIS A 24 26.43 41.95 -44.87
CA HIS A 24 27.40 42.91 -45.48
C HIS A 24 28.50 43.32 -44.41
N PRO A 25 29.51 44.19 -44.66
CA PRO A 25 30.75 43.99 -45.42
C PRO A 25 32.06 44.37 -44.66
N THR A 26 33.23 43.84 -45.04
CA THR A 26 34.53 44.56 -44.93
C THR A 26 35.64 43.93 -45.81
N VAL A 27 36.05 44.74 -46.80
CA VAL A 27 37.35 45.00 -47.46
C VAL A 27 38.54 43.99 -47.43
N ALA A 28 39.21 43.92 -48.61
CA ALA A 28 40.58 43.50 -48.98
C ALA A 28 40.75 42.04 -49.49
N SER A 29 40.83 41.79 -50.81
CA SER A 29 42.03 41.72 -51.70
C SER A 29 42.84 40.41 -51.47
N VAL A 30 43.21 39.53 -52.41
CA VAL A 30 43.81 39.61 -53.77
C VAL A 30 43.83 38.17 -54.38
N SER A 31 43.65 38.05 -55.72
CA SER A 31 44.15 37.06 -56.73
C SER A 31 44.14 35.52 -56.46
N HIS A 32 44.11 34.55 -57.40
CA HIS A 32 44.19 34.41 -58.87
C HIS A 32 43.40 33.15 -59.33
N SER A 33 42.98 33.15 -60.60
CA SER A 33 42.38 32.07 -61.43
C SER A 33 43.37 30.92 -61.78
N PRO A 34 43.10 29.95 -62.71
CA PRO A 34 41.85 29.44 -63.30
C PRO A 34 41.75 27.87 -63.43
N PHE A 35 40.57 27.42 -63.89
CA PHE A 35 40.13 26.18 -64.60
C PHE A 35 41.15 25.51 -65.58
N PRO A 36 40.93 24.26 -66.14
CA PRO A 36 39.64 23.67 -66.56
C PRO A 36 39.41 22.14 -66.35
N GLY A 37 38.16 21.68 -66.58
CA GLY A 37 37.77 20.27 -66.77
C GLY A 37 37.98 19.80 -68.23
N PRO A 38 37.08 19.00 -68.84
CA PRO A 38 36.41 17.77 -68.41
C PRO A 38 36.67 16.61 -69.41
N ALA A 39 36.38 15.34 -69.07
CA ALA A 39 36.19 14.30 -70.11
C ALA A 39 35.41 13.08 -69.61
N SER A 40 34.38 12.75 -70.38
CA SER A 40 33.55 11.56 -70.38
C SER A 40 34.14 10.44 -71.26
N SER A 41 33.95 9.16 -70.90
CA SER A 41 33.78 8.00 -71.81
C SER A 41 33.78 6.70 -70.96
N SER A 42 32.64 6.02 -70.82
CA SER A 42 32.16 4.90 -71.63
C SER A 42 32.72 3.52 -71.23
N VAL A 43 31.83 2.73 -70.63
CA VAL A 43 31.56 1.29 -70.86
C VAL A 43 32.74 0.38 -71.22
N GLN A 44 33.10 -0.53 -70.30
CA GLN A 44 33.31 -1.94 -70.62
C GLN A 44 32.81 -2.83 -69.47
N THR A 45 31.99 -3.80 -69.85
CA THR A 45 31.51 -4.94 -69.07
C THR A 45 32.63 -5.97 -68.92
N GLU A 46 33.01 -6.28 -67.68
CA GLU A 46 33.71 -7.53 -67.35
C GLU A 46 32.98 -8.26 -66.23
N THR A 47 32.59 -9.49 -66.58
CA THR A 47 32.03 -10.52 -65.72
C THR A 47 33.10 -11.01 -64.74
N GLY A 48 33.00 -10.59 -63.48
CA GLY A 48 33.83 -11.06 -62.38
C GLY A 48 32.96 -11.53 -61.22
N THR A 49 32.75 -12.84 -61.10
CA THR A 49 32.21 -13.50 -59.92
C THR A 49 33.12 -13.24 -58.71
N SER A 50 32.68 -12.42 -57.76
CA SER A 50 33.20 -12.47 -56.39
C SER A 50 32.05 -12.34 -55.37
N ASN A 51 31.60 -13.50 -54.89
CA ASN A 51 30.79 -13.59 -53.67
C ASN A 51 31.73 -13.40 -52.47
N THR A 52 31.87 -12.16 -52.01
CA THR A 52 32.34 -11.87 -50.64
C THR A 52 31.14 -11.40 -49.84
N ALA A 53 30.41 -12.37 -49.26
CA ALA A 53 29.44 -12.10 -48.22
C ALA A 53 30.21 -11.48 -47.03
N ALA A 54 30.10 -10.16 -46.88
CA ALA A 54 30.66 -9.45 -45.75
C ALA A 54 30.14 -10.08 -44.45
N ALA A 55 31.05 -10.62 -43.65
CA ALA A 55 30.73 -11.20 -42.35
C ALA A 55 29.94 -10.15 -41.54
N PRO A 56 28.79 -10.52 -40.94
CA PRO A 56 28.02 -9.58 -40.15
C PRO A 56 28.92 -9.04 -39.03
N THR A 57 29.01 -7.72 -38.96
CA THR A 57 29.77 -7.05 -37.90
C THR A 57 29.28 -7.56 -36.54
N LYS A 58 30.19 -7.72 -35.58
CA LYS A 58 29.88 -8.15 -34.20
C LYS A 58 28.66 -7.43 -33.62
N TYR A 59 28.50 -6.16 -33.97
CA TYR A 59 27.35 -5.33 -33.63
C TYR A 59 26.01 -5.84 -34.20
N ALA A 60 25.97 -6.25 -35.46
CA ALA A 60 24.77 -6.81 -36.09
C ALA A 60 24.39 -8.18 -35.49
N SER A 61 25.37 -9.02 -35.15
CA SER A 61 25.11 -10.27 -34.43
C SER A 61 24.60 -10.02 -33.01
N ASP A 62 25.13 -9.02 -32.30
CA ASP A 62 24.70 -8.65 -30.96
C ASP A 62 23.26 -8.10 -30.95
N LEU A 63 22.89 -7.29 -31.94
CA LEU A 63 21.52 -6.81 -32.14
C LEU A 63 20.53 -7.94 -32.41
N ARG A 64 20.90 -8.91 -33.25
CA ARG A 64 20.04 -10.09 -33.53
C ARG A 64 19.87 -10.96 -32.30
N ARG A 65 20.93 -11.20 -31.53
CA ARG A 65 20.85 -11.93 -30.26
C ARG A 65 19.91 -11.22 -29.28
N ARG A 66 20.06 -9.91 -29.12
CA ARG A 66 19.23 -9.13 -28.20
C ARG A 66 17.76 -9.04 -28.63
N ALA A 67 17.50 -9.02 -29.94
CA ALA A 67 16.15 -9.10 -30.48
C ALA A 67 15.51 -10.47 -30.21
N ALA A 68 16.27 -11.57 -30.34
CA ALA A 68 15.80 -12.92 -30.03
C ALA A 68 15.52 -13.11 -28.52
N GLU A 69 16.39 -12.59 -27.64
CA GLU A 69 16.18 -12.56 -26.19
C GLU A 69 14.89 -11.81 -25.82
N LEU A 70 14.68 -10.62 -26.40
CA LEU A 70 13.47 -9.82 -26.18
C LEU A 70 12.21 -10.56 -26.68
N HIS A 71 12.29 -11.26 -27.82
CA HIS A 71 11.16 -12.03 -28.34
C HIS A 71 10.81 -13.23 -27.45
N SER A 72 11.82 -13.89 -26.88
CA SER A 72 11.62 -14.95 -25.88
C SER A 72 11.03 -14.42 -24.58
N GLU A 73 11.42 -13.23 -24.13
CA GLU A 73 10.81 -12.57 -22.98
C GLU A 73 9.36 -12.18 -23.23
N ILE A 74 9.03 -11.63 -24.41
CA ILE A 74 7.66 -11.31 -24.81
C ILE A 74 6.78 -12.57 -24.85
N SER A 75 7.31 -13.68 -25.38
CA SER A 75 6.57 -14.95 -25.44
C SER A 75 6.26 -15.51 -24.05
N ARG A 76 7.27 -15.54 -23.16
CA ARG A 76 7.08 -15.93 -21.75
C ARG A 76 6.14 -14.98 -21.00
N PHE A 77 6.13 -13.70 -21.37
CA PHE A 77 5.19 -12.72 -20.82
C PHE A 77 3.75 -13.02 -21.26
N ASN A 78 3.53 -13.31 -22.54
CA ASN A 78 2.21 -13.65 -23.09
C ASN A 78 1.64 -14.94 -22.48
N GLU A 79 2.47 -15.97 -22.27
CA GLU A 79 2.05 -17.20 -21.58
C GLU A 79 1.59 -16.92 -20.15
N ARG A 80 2.32 -16.06 -19.42
CA ARG A 80 1.92 -15.61 -18.08
C ARG A 80 0.65 -14.76 -18.11
N GLU A 81 0.46 -13.91 -19.11
CA GLU A 81 -0.80 -13.17 -19.28
C GLU A 81 -1.98 -14.11 -19.49
N ASN A 82 -1.85 -15.12 -20.33
CA ASN A 82 -2.89 -16.11 -20.57
C ASN A 82 -3.22 -16.91 -19.29
N ALA A 83 -2.22 -17.25 -18.48
CA ALA A 83 -2.42 -17.90 -17.19
C ALA A 83 -3.18 -16.98 -16.21
N ILE A 84 -2.81 -15.70 -16.14
CA ILE A 84 -3.48 -14.69 -15.30
C ILE A 84 -4.93 -14.46 -15.75
N VAL A 85 -5.18 -14.35 -17.06
CA VAL A 85 -6.54 -14.20 -17.60
C VAL A 85 -7.41 -15.42 -17.26
N LYS A 86 -6.86 -16.64 -17.41
CA LYS A 86 -7.55 -17.88 -17.02
C LYS A 86 -7.86 -17.91 -15.52
N GLN A 87 -6.90 -17.52 -14.68
CA GLN A 87 -7.08 -17.46 -13.23
C GLN A 87 -8.11 -16.40 -12.82
N ARG A 88 -8.13 -15.24 -13.49
CA ARG A 88 -9.15 -14.20 -13.29
C ARG A 88 -10.56 -14.69 -13.64
N ASN A 89 -10.73 -15.40 -14.75
CA ASN A 89 -12.02 -15.96 -15.13
C ASN A 89 -12.52 -16.97 -14.08
N LEU A 90 -11.62 -17.79 -13.54
CA LEU A 90 -11.94 -18.70 -12.43
C LEU A 90 -12.34 -17.94 -11.16
N TRP A 91 -11.64 -16.85 -10.83
CA TRP A 91 -11.97 -16.00 -9.69
C TRP A 91 -13.32 -15.30 -9.82
N GLN A 92 -13.62 -14.72 -11.00
CA GLN A 92 -14.93 -14.12 -11.28
C GLN A 92 -16.06 -15.14 -11.15
N THR A 93 -15.83 -16.36 -11.65
CA THR A 93 -16.77 -17.48 -11.52
C THR A 93 -16.98 -17.86 -10.05
N ALA A 94 -15.89 -17.97 -9.27
CA ALA A 94 -15.96 -18.28 -7.85
C ALA A 94 -16.73 -17.23 -7.05
N ASN A 95 -16.51 -15.94 -7.33
CA ASN A 95 -17.24 -14.86 -6.68
C ASN A 95 -18.73 -14.85 -7.02
N LYS A 96 -19.07 -15.13 -8.28
CA LYS A 96 -20.47 -15.27 -8.70
C LYS A 96 -21.14 -16.43 -7.98
N LEU A 97 -20.48 -17.58 -7.86
CA LEU A 97 -21.00 -18.73 -7.13
C LEU A 97 -21.17 -18.42 -5.62
N ASN A 98 -20.24 -17.68 -5.02
CA ASN A 98 -20.33 -17.28 -3.62
C ASN A 98 -21.50 -16.32 -3.38
N SER A 99 -21.78 -15.38 -4.29
CA SER A 99 -22.92 -14.48 -4.16
C SER A 99 -24.25 -15.23 -4.34
N GLU A 100 -24.33 -16.16 -5.28
CA GLU A 100 -25.49 -17.06 -5.45
C GLU A 100 -25.71 -17.92 -4.18
N LEU A 101 -24.66 -18.47 -3.59
CA LEU A 101 -24.73 -19.25 -2.36
C LEU A 101 -25.24 -18.40 -1.18
N ALA A 102 -24.80 -17.14 -1.07
CA ALA A 102 -25.28 -16.22 -0.05
C ALA A 102 -26.79 -15.94 -0.20
N GLN A 103 -27.26 -15.70 -1.42
CA GLN A 103 -28.68 -15.50 -1.71
C GLN A 103 -29.52 -16.75 -1.41
N LEU A 104 -29.00 -17.95 -1.67
CA LEU A 104 -29.67 -19.21 -1.35
C LEU A 104 -29.80 -19.42 0.16
N LYS A 105 -28.76 -19.12 0.94
CA LYS A 105 -28.82 -19.18 2.41
C LYS A 105 -29.84 -18.20 2.98
N GLU A 106 -29.92 -17.00 2.42
CA GLU A 106 -30.91 -16.00 2.81
C GLU A 106 -32.34 -16.46 2.50
N ARG A 107 -32.58 -17.06 1.32
CA ARG A 107 -33.87 -17.68 0.98
C ARG A 107 -34.23 -18.86 1.88
N GLN A 108 -33.26 -19.68 2.26
CA GLN A 108 -33.49 -20.80 3.18
C GLN A 108 -33.89 -20.31 4.58
N ASN A 109 -33.26 -19.23 5.06
CA ASN A 109 -33.64 -18.61 6.33
C ASN A 109 -35.04 -17.97 6.28
N LEU A 110 -35.46 -17.46 5.12
CA LEU A 110 -36.82 -16.94 4.91
C LEU A 110 -37.89 -18.05 4.80
N LEU A 111 -37.50 -19.25 4.37
CA LEU A 111 -38.40 -20.41 4.23
C LEU A 111 -38.42 -21.34 5.46
N GLY A 112 -37.50 -21.16 6.42
CA GLY A 112 -37.30 -22.03 7.59
C GLY A 112 -38.11 -21.66 8.84
N GLY A 113 -39.21 -20.92 8.71
CA GLY A 113 -40.05 -20.49 9.84
C GLY A 113 -41.20 -21.45 10.15
N ALA A 114 -40.93 -22.56 10.83
CA ALA A 114 -41.94 -23.29 11.62
C ALA A 114 -41.26 -24.04 12.79
N PRO A 115 -41.65 -23.81 14.06
CA PRO A 115 -41.04 -24.48 15.19
C PRO A 115 -41.69 -25.85 15.41
N ALA A 116 -40.91 -26.93 15.27
CA ALA A 116 -41.27 -28.21 15.83
C ALA A 116 -40.92 -28.19 17.32
N GLY A 117 -41.95 -28.21 18.17
CA GLY A 117 -41.83 -28.32 19.61
C GLY A 117 -41.16 -29.63 20.02
N GLY A 118 -40.12 -29.51 20.85
CA GLY A 118 -39.48 -30.62 21.54
C GLY A 118 -39.13 -30.19 22.96
N THR A 119 -39.89 -30.72 23.91
CA THR A 119 -39.74 -30.57 25.36
C THR A 119 -38.31 -30.88 25.85
N PRO A 120 -37.77 -30.13 26.84
CA PRO A 120 -36.45 -30.40 27.39
C PRO A 120 -36.49 -31.52 28.43
N ILE A 121 -35.61 -32.51 28.26
CA ILE A 121 -35.34 -33.54 29.27
C ILE A 121 -34.31 -32.98 30.26
N ALA A 122 -34.68 -32.99 31.53
CA ALA A 122 -33.85 -32.65 32.67
C ALA A 122 -33.12 -33.89 33.23
N VAL A 123 -31.82 -33.77 33.52
CA VAL A 123 -31.05 -34.62 34.46
C VAL A 123 -29.78 -33.83 34.90
N PRO A 124 -29.11 -34.13 36.03
CA PRO A 124 -29.16 -33.29 37.23
C PRO A 124 -27.80 -32.74 37.66
N ALA A 125 -27.86 -31.83 38.64
CA ALA A 125 -26.72 -31.28 39.36
C ALA A 125 -25.99 -32.32 40.23
N GLY A 126 -24.66 -32.23 40.27
CA GLY A 126 -23.84 -32.89 41.29
C GLY A 126 -22.33 -32.68 41.07
N GLY A 127 -21.66 -32.09 42.06
CA GLY A 127 -20.20 -32.20 42.21
C GLY A 127 -19.43 -30.91 42.47
N LYS A 128 -19.34 -30.51 43.76
CA LYS A 128 -18.30 -29.61 44.26
C LYS A 128 -16.93 -30.33 44.21
N ALA A 129 -15.89 -29.66 43.73
CA ALA A 129 -14.52 -29.89 44.19
C ALA A 129 -13.68 -28.62 44.00
N ALA A 130 -13.22 -28.07 45.12
CA ALA A 130 -12.17 -27.07 45.17
C ALA A 130 -10.81 -27.77 45.15
N ALA A 131 -9.83 -27.28 44.39
CA ALA A 131 -8.42 -27.28 44.79
C ALA A 131 -7.51 -26.57 43.77
N ARG A 132 -6.80 -25.58 44.31
CA ARG A 132 -5.36 -25.30 44.15
C ARG A 132 -4.87 -24.71 42.82
N GLY A 133 -4.31 -23.51 42.97
CA GLY A 133 -3.57 -22.81 41.95
C GLY A 133 -2.32 -23.57 41.51
N SER A 134 -2.02 -23.41 40.23
CA SER A 134 -0.71 -23.63 39.63
C SER A 134 -0.48 -22.52 38.61
N SER A 135 0.55 -21.71 38.89
CA SER A 135 1.41 -20.97 37.94
C SER A 135 0.86 -20.78 36.52
N SER A 136 0.32 -19.59 36.25
CA SER A 136 0.00 -19.12 34.89
C SER A 136 1.29 -18.83 34.12
N SER A 137 1.84 -19.85 33.48
CA SER A 137 2.68 -19.68 32.29
C SER A 137 1.75 -19.32 31.12
N SER A 138 2.26 -18.50 30.20
CA SER A 138 1.54 -17.99 29.03
C SER A 138 0.82 -19.09 28.25
N SER A 139 -0.49 -19.24 28.46
CA SER A 139 -1.32 -20.09 27.62
C SER A 139 -1.38 -19.46 26.23
N GLY A 140 -0.58 -20.00 25.30
CA GLY A 140 -0.70 -19.70 23.88
C GLY A 140 -2.13 -19.92 23.42
N CYS A 141 -2.56 -19.13 22.44
CA CYS A 141 -3.93 -19.17 21.94
C CYS A 141 -4.21 -20.55 21.35
N ALA A 142 -5.23 -21.24 21.86
CA ALA A 142 -5.65 -22.55 21.34
C ALA A 142 -6.04 -22.49 19.85
N VAL A 143 -6.43 -21.31 19.38
CA VAL A 143 -6.80 -21.02 18.00
C VAL A 143 -5.72 -20.16 17.35
N THR A 144 -5.16 -20.64 16.25
CA THR A 144 -4.11 -19.93 15.49
C THR A 144 -4.68 -18.92 14.49
N ARG A 145 -5.93 -19.09 14.07
CA ARG A 145 -6.63 -18.23 13.11
C ARG A 145 -8.10 -18.08 13.48
N HIS A 146 -8.61 -16.85 13.45
CA HIS A 146 -10.00 -16.53 13.75
C HIS A 146 -10.93 -17.25 12.76
N PRO A 147 -12.01 -17.90 13.23
CA PRO A 147 -12.82 -18.81 12.41
C PRO A 147 -13.68 -18.09 11.35
N GLN A 148 -14.15 -16.88 11.66
CA GLN A 148 -15.06 -16.13 10.77
C GLN A 148 -14.35 -15.03 9.97
N TYR A 149 -13.55 -14.20 10.62
CA TYR A 149 -12.92 -13.03 10.01
C TYR A 149 -11.42 -13.22 9.79
N ARG A 150 -10.96 -12.77 8.62
CA ARG A 150 -9.54 -12.66 8.24
C ARG A 150 -9.33 -11.40 7.41
N ILE A 151 -8.24 -10.71 7.69
CA ILE A 151 -7.85 -9.46 7.02
C ILE A 151 -6.53 -9.67 6.29
N ALA A 152 -6.48 -9.35 4.99
CA ALA A 152 -5.24 -9.29 4.22
C ALA A 152 -4.75 -7.85 4.10
N MET A 153 -3.62 -7.52 4.71
CA MET A 153 -3.02 -6.18 4.64
C MET A 153 -1.96 -6.14 3.54
N ALA A 154 -2.17 -5.32 2.52
CA ALA A 154 -1.22 -5.13 1.42
C ALA A 154 -0.19 -4.05 1.76
N LEU A 155 1.09 -4.40 1.63
CA LEU A 155 2.24 -3.52 1.81
C LEU A 155 3.18 -3.61 0.60
N PRO A 156 2.90 -2.88 -0.48
CA PRO A 156 3.81 -2.81 -1.61
C PRO A 156 5.08 -2.05 -1.24
N TRP A 157 6.23 -2.66 -1.50
CA TRP A 157 7.54 -2.09 -1.26
C TRP A 157 8.41 -2.17 -2.51
N MET A 158 9.08 -1.09 -2.83
CA MET A 158 10.10 -1.10 -3.88
C MET A 158 11.34 -0.42 -3.33
N SER A 159 12.49 -1.08 -3.50
CA SER A 159 13.76 -0.43 -3.25
C SER A 159 13.99 0.64 -4.32
N ALA A 160 14.45 1.83 -3.91
CA ALA A 160 14.99 2.77 -4.87
C ALA A 160 16.17 2.09 -5.57
N VAL A 161 16.16 2.05 -6.90
CA VAL A 161 17.25 1.48 -7.74
C VAL A 161 18.53 2.33 -7.65
N SER A 162 18.72 3.09 -6.58
CA SER A 162 19.81 4.03 -6.42
C SER A 162 21.12 3.30 -6.08
N LYS A 163 21.83 2.92 -7.16
CA LYS A 163 23.28 2.96 -7.34
C LYS A 163 24.19 2.01 -6.56
N THR A 164 23.71 1.17 -5.66
CA THR A 164 24.54 0.10 -5.07
C THR A 164 23.81 -1.23 -5.11
N ALA A 165 24.54 -2.30 -5.39
CA ALA A 165 24.06 -3.69 -5.34
C ALA A 165 23.59 -4.14 -3.94
N ASN A 166 23.62 -3.24 -2.96
CA ASN A 166 23.33 -3.46 -1.55
C ASN A 166 22.18 -2.56 -1.10
N ALA A 167 20.97 -2.78 -1.63
CA ALA A 167 19.76 -2.16 -1.10
C ALA A 167 19.58 -2.60 0.36
N LYS A 168 19.94 -1.71 1.31
CA LYS A 168 19.76 -1.97 2.74
C LYS A 168 18.27 -1.92 3.07
N LEU A 169 17.81 -2.91 3.83
CA LEU A 169 16.46 -2.90 4.39
C LEU A 169 16.33 -1.72 5.35
N PRO A 170 15.15 -1.08 5.46
CA PRO A 170 14.93 -0.06 6.44
C PRO A 170 15.22 -0.60 7.85
N PRO A 171 15.97 0.11 8.69
CA PRO A 171 16.41 -0.41 9.99
C PRO A 171 15.23 -0.66 10.96
N TRP A 172 14.06 -0.06 10.73
CA TRP A 172 12.83 -0.29 11.49
C TRP A 172 12.00 -1.49 11.01
N LEU A 173 12.28 -2.07 9.83
CA LEU A 173 11.50 -3.16 9.26
C LEU A 173 11.42 -4.41 10.18
N PRO A 174 12.50 -4.85 10.85
CA PRO A 174 12.43 -5.94 11.83
C PRO A 174 11.40 -5.72 12.94
N PHE A 175 11.28 -4.50 13.45
CA PHE A 175 10.31 -4.14 14.50
C PHE A 175 8.88 -4.22 13.98
N PHE A 176 8.64 -3.74 12.75
CA PHE A 176 7.35 -3.93 12.08
C PHE A 176 7.01 -5.42 11.94
N ILE A 177 7.91 -6.25 11.40
CA ILE A 177 7.65 -7.69 11.17
C ILE A 177 7.35 -8.41 12.50
N SER A 178 8.17 -8.14 13.51
CA SER A 178 8.01 -8.75 14.83
C SER A 178 6.67 -8.38 15.44
N THR A 179 6.32 -7.09 15.48
CA THR A 179 5.02 -6.64 16.01
C THR A 179 3.82 -7.12 15.17
N ALA A 180 3.96 -7.20 13.84
CA ALA A 180 2.95 -7.76 12.94
C ALA A 180 2.66 -9.24 13.24
N SER A 181 3.65 -10.01 13.71
CA SER A 181 3.46 -11.43 14.03
C SER A 181 2.44 -11.67 15.15
N HIS A 182 2.30 -10.71 16.09
CA HIS A 182 1.33 -10.77 17.19
C HIS A 182 -0.13 -10.58 16.74
N SER A 183 -0.35 -10.24 15.47
CA SER A 183 -1.71 -10.12 14.88
C SER A 183 -2.17 -11.35 14.10
N SER A 184 -1.41 -12.46 14.18
CA SER A 184 -1.63 -13.68 13.38
C SER A 184 -3.02 -14.30 13.52
N LEU A 185 -3.71 -14.08 14.64
CA LEU A 185 -5.10 -14.51 14.85
C LEU A 185 -6.04 -13.93 13.78
N LEU A 186 -5.85 -12.69 13.35
CA LEU A 186 -6.81 -11.98 12.48
C LEU A 186 -6.20 -11.49 11.16
N VAL A 187 -4.93 -11.09 11.16
CA VAL A 187 -4.31 -10.35 10.06
C VAL A 187 -3.18 -11.17 9.43
N ASP A 188 -3.23 -11.32 8.11
CA ASP A 188 -2.06 -11.68 7.31
C ASP A 188 -1.55 -10.43 6.57
N TRP A 189 -0.24 -10.23 6.62
CA TRP A 189 0.49 -9.14 6.01
C TRP A 189 1.15 -9.62 4.74
N PHE A 190 0.85 -8.98 3.62
CA PHE A 190 1.44 -9.28 2.32
C PHE A 190 2.37 -8.16 1.92
N ILE A 191 3.68 -8.40 2.02
CA ILE A 191 4.71 -7.49 1.57
C ILE A 191 5.04 -7.84 0.12
N PHE A 192 4.42 -7.13 -0.81
CA PHE A 192 4.68 -7.27 -2.24
C PHE A 192 5.93 -6.49 -2.58
N HIS A 193 6.94 -7.12 -3.16
CA HIS A 193 8.22 -6.43 -3.37
C HIS A 193 8.87 -6.69 -4.72
N GLU A 194 9.72 -5.74 -5.10
CA GLU A 194 10.74 -5.92 -6.14
C GLU A 194 12.13 -5.77 -5.49
N GLY A 195 13.07 -6.63 -5.87
CA GLY A 195 14.47 -6.54 -5.46
C GLY A 195 14.81 -7.31 -4.19
N ALA A 196 15.79 -6.81 -3.42
CA ALA A 196 16.50 -7.56 -2.37
C ALA A 196 15.69 -7.88 -1.10
N LEU A 197 14.43 -7.46 -1.02
CA LEU A 197 13.55 -7.70 0.13
C LEU A 197 13.04 -9.15 0.16
N SER A 198 13.92 -10.15 0.07
CA SER A 198 13.53 -11.55 0.15
C SER A 198 13.50 -12.04 1.60
N ALA A 199 12.55 -12.93 1.94
CA ALA A 199 12.50 -13.57 3.26
C ALA A 199 13.80 -14.33 3.61
N ALA A 200 14.55 -14.78 2.59
CA ALA A 200 15.84 -15.44 2.77
C ALA A 200 16.93 -14.51 3.36
N ASN A 201 16.77 -13.20 3.21
CA ASN A 201 17.70 -12.19 3.74
C ASN A 201 17.33 -11.74 5.16
N LEU A 202 16.22 -12.23 5.72
CA LEU A 202 15.79 -11.92 7.07
C LEU A 202 16.24 -13.01 8.06
N PRO A 203 16.66 -12.63 9.27
CA PRO A 203 16.87 -13.58 10.37
C PRO A 203 15.66 -14.51 10.52
N ARG A 204 15.92 -15.81 10.74
CA ARG A 204 14.85 -16.82 10.96
C ARG A 204 13.92 -16.45 12.11
N THR A 205 14.42 -15.71 13.11
CA THR A 205 13.64 -15.22 14.25
C THR A 205 12.54 -14.23 13.85
N LEU A 206 12.62 -13.62 12.67
CA LEU A 206 11.60 -12.71 12.13
C LEU A 206 10.60 -13.42 11.19
N HIS A 207 10.76 -14.72 10.96
CA HIS A 207 9.86 -15.45 10.08
C HIS A 207 8.54 -15.72 10.81
N ALA A 208 7.48 -15.06 10.38
CA ALA A 208 6.13 -15.24 10.91
C ALA A 208 5.18 -15.80 9.85
N THR A 209 4.31 -16.73 10.23
CA THR A 209 3.39 -17.40 9.28
C THR A 209 2.33 -16.48 8.68
N ASN A 210 2.07 -15.36 9.35
CA ASN A 210 1.16 -14.32 8.91
C ASN A 210 1.87 -13.11 8.28
N VAL A 211 3.19 -13.13 8.10
CA VAL A 211 3.94 -12.09 7.37
C VAL A 211 4.57 -12.71 6.13
N ARG A 212 4.00 -12.41 4.98
CA ARG A 212 4.28 -13.07 3.70
C ARG A 212 4.98 -12.12 2.75
N PHE A 213 6.13 -12.56 2.22
CA PHE A 213 6.89 -11.82 1.23
C PHE A 213 6.54 -12.37 -0.16
N VAL A 214 6.06 -11.48 -1.04
CA VAL A 214 5.66 -11.83 -2.41
C VAL A 214 6.60 -11.12 -3.38
N ASP A 215 7.57 -11.86 -3.92
CA ASP A 215 8.52 -11.36 -4.90
C ASP A 215 7.87 -11.27 -6.29
N LEU A 216 7.59 -10.04 -6.73
CA LEU A 216 7.00 -9.77 -8.04
C LEU A 216 8.04 -9.75 -9.17
N LYS A 217 9.33 -9.87 -8.85
CA LYS A 217 10.47 -9.68 -9.76
C LYS A 217 10.54 -8.26 -10.33
N ALA A 218 11.66 -7.96 -11.00
CA ALA A 218 11.92 -6.64 -11.55
C ALA A 218 10.81 -6.20 -12.54
N GLY A 219 10.22 -5.03 -12.28
CA GLY A 219 9.11 -4.48 -13.07
C GLY A 219 7.76 -5.18 -12.87
N GLY A 220 7.66 -6.10 -11.92
CA GLY A 220 6.45 -6.84 -11.60
C GLY A 220 5.34 -5.98 -11.00
N MET A 221 5.68 -5.01 -10.14
CA MET A 221 4.75 -4.06 -9.53
C MET A 221 4.04 -3.23 -10.60
N ALA A 222 4.81 -2.61 -11.51
CA ALA A 222 4.24 -1.82 -12.60
C ALA A 222 3.37 -2.67 -13.55
N SER A 223 3.78 -3.92 -13.79
CA SER A 223 3.03 -4.85 -14.65
C SER A 223 1.73 -5.31 -13.98
N LEU A 224 1.75 -5.62 -12.68
CA LEU A 224 0.57 -5.99 -11.91
C LEU A 224 -0.43 -4.83 -11.86
N PHE A 225 0.02 -3.63 -11.47
CA PHE A 225 -0.83 -2.45 -11.34
C PHE A 225 -1.42 -2.05 -12.69
N GLY A 226 -0.57 -1.91 -13.71
CA GLY A 226 -1.00 -1.46 -15.03
C GLY A 226 -1.98 -2.44 -15.69
N ARG A 227 -1.74 -3.76 -15.60
CA ARG A 227 -2.65 -4.76 -16.17
C ARG A 227 -3.98 -4.82 -15.43
N THR A 228 -3.96 -4.82 -14.10
CA THR A 228 -5.20 -4.94 -13.32
C THR A 228 -6.06 -3.70 -13.48
N ILE A 229 -5.47 -2.50 -13.44
CA ILE A 229 -6.22 -1.26 -13.67
C ILE A 229 -6.76 -1.21 -15.10
N ALA A 230 -5.93 -1.48 -16.11
CA ALA A 230 -6.39 -1.47 -17.51
C ALA A 230 -7.52 -2.46 -17.75
N ALA A 231 -7.44 -3.66 -17.17
CA ALA A 231 -8.50 -4.66 -17.27
C ALA A 231 -9.78 -4.24 -16.55
N SER A 232 -9.66 -3.66 -15.34
CA SER A 232 -10.83 -3.17 -14.57
C SER A 232 -11.58 -2.07 -15.31
N LEU A 233 -10.86 -1.28 -16.12
CA LEU A 233 -11.39 -0.20 -16.94
C LEU A 233 -11.77 -0.61 -18.37
N GLY A 234 -11.61 -1.89 -18.74
CA GLY A 234 -11.90 -2.37 -20.09
C GLY A 234 -11.04 -1.73 -21.19
N LEU A 235 -9.81 -1.33 -20.88
CA LEU A 235 -8.94 -0.64 -21.82
C LEU A 235 -8.33 -1.58 -22.87
N PRO A 236 -8.10 -1.12 -24.11
CA PRO A 236 -7.37 -1.89 -25.12
C PRO A 236 -5.94 -2.23 -24.69
N GLN A 237 -5.39 -3.32 -25.24
CA GLN A 237 -4.04 -3.79 -24.91
C GLN A 237 -2.96 -2.71 -25.13
N ALA A 238 -3.08 -1.91 -26.19
CA ALA A 238 -2.14 -0.82 -26.46
C ALA A 238 -2.10 0.22 -25.31
N ASN A 239 -3.26 0.56 -24.73
CA ASN A 239 -3.35 1.46 -23.59
C ASN A 239 -2.74 0.81 -22.33
N ALA A 240 -3.01 -0.48 -22.10
CA ALA A 240 -2.42 -1.23 -21.00
C ALA A 240 -0.89 -1.22 -21.05
N THR A 241 -0.29 -1.55 -22.21
CA THR A 241 1.16 -1.49 -22.43
C THR A 241 1.72 -0.10 -22.14
N ALA A 242 1.02 0.95 -22.59
CA ALA A 242 1.44 2.32 -22.41
C ALA A 242 1.34 2.77 -20.93
N ILE A 243 0.34 2.29 -20.18
CA ILE A 243 0.22 2.50 -18.73
C ILE A 243 1.36 1.80 -17.99
N ILE A 244 1.59 0.51 -18.26
CA ILE A 244 2.64 -0.29 -17.61
C ILE A 244 4.02 0.35 -17.80
N SER A 245 4.35 0.76 -19.04
CA SER A 245 5.63 1.41 -19.33
C SER A 245 5.83 2.69 -18.54
N ARG A 246 4.79 3.53 -18.43
CA ARG A 246 4.87 4.80 -17.68
C ARG A 246 4.91 4.56 -16.18
N MET A 247 4.08 3.65 -15.66
CA MET A 247 4.14 3.24 -14.25
C MET A 247 5.52 2.72 -13.88
N ARG A 248 6.14 1.89 -14.72
CA ARG A 248 7.50 1.38 -14.49
C ARG A 248 8.50 2.50 -14.33
N TYR A 249 8.50 3.48 -15.24
CA TYR A 249 9.37 4.65 -15.12
C TYR A 249 9.10 5.43 -13.83
N MET A 250 7.82 5.68 -13.52
CA MET A 250 7.40 6.45 -12.34
C MET A 250 7.76 5.76 -11.03
N PHE A 251 7.56 4.46 -10.93
CA PHE A 251 7.86 3.61 -9.79
C PHE A 251 9.37 3.49 -9.54
N GLN A 252 10.16 3.32 -10.60
CA GLN A 252 11.62 3.33 -10.48
C GLN A 252 12.15 4.70 -10.04
N LYS A 253 11.57 5.79 -10.57
CA LYS A 253 11.98 7.15 -10.22
C LYS A 253 11.56 7.54 -8.80
N TRP A 254 10.34 7.18 -8.41
CA TRP A 254 9.75 7.54 -7.12
C TRP A 254 9.00 6.36 -6.52
N PRO A 255 9.70 5.45 -5.82
CA PRO A 255 9.10 4.26 -5.24
C PRO A 255 7.87 4.50 -4.35
N ARG A 256 7.87 5.62 -3.61
CA ARG A 256 6.75 6.02 -2.73
C ARG A 256 5.42 6.21 -3.47
N LEU A 257 5.44 6.37 -4.80
CA LEU A 257 4.24 6.53 -5.60
C LEU A 257 3.30 5.32 -5.60
N VAL A 258 3.79 4.15 -5.23
CA VAL A 258 2.92 2.97 -5.14
C VAL A 258 1.82 3.20 -4.10
N ALA A 259 2.09 3.98 -3.05
CA ALA A 259 1.10 4.33 -2.03
C ALA A 259 -0.09 5.15 -2.56
N GLU A 260 0.05 5.87 -3.68
CA GLU A 260 -1.05 6.63 -4.31
C GLU A 260 -2.16 5.72 -4.86
N TYR A 261 -1.88 4.42 -5.00
CA TYR A 261 -2.82 3.42 -5.51
C TYR A 261 -3.41 2.55 -4.40
N LYS A 262 -3.17 2.87 -3.11
CA LYS A 262 -3.81 2.20 -1.96
C LYS A 262 -5.31 1.95 -2.15
N PRO A 263 -6.11 2.91 -2.65
CA PRO A 263 -7.54 2.69 -2.95
C PRO A 263 -7.85 1.51 -3.88
N ALA A 264 -6.92 1.16 -4.77
CA ALA A 264 -7.10 0.11 -5.77
C ALA A 264 -6.55 -1.26 -5.33
N TYR A 265 -5.97 -1.39 -4.13
CA TYR A 265 -5.29 -2.61 -3.69
C TYR A 265 -6.21 -3.83 -3.65
N GLY A 266 -7.48 -3.68 -3.26
CA GLY A 266 -8.46 -4.77 -3.31
C GLY A 266 -8.65 -5.35 -4.71
N SER A 267 -8.58 -4.52 -5.74
CA SER A 267 -8.60 -4.96 -7.14
C SER A 267 -7.25 -5.52 -7.57
N ILE A 268 -6.16 -4.77 -7.33
CA ILE A 268 -4.79 -5.07 -7.78
C ILE A 268 -4.28 -6.41 -7.22
N PHE A 269 -4.55 -6.68 -5.94
CA PHE A 269 -4.07 -7.87 -5.23
C PHE A 269 -5.17 -8.91 -4.98
N SER A 270 -6.29 -8.81 -5.71
CA SER A 270 -7.46 -9.70 -5.57
C SER A 270 -7.11 -11.19 -5.58
N GLU A 271 -6.14 -11.61 -6.40
CA GLU A 271 -5.66 -13.00 -6.47
C GLU A 271 -5.11 -13.54 -5.14
N TRP A 272 -4.56 -12.68 -4.28
CA TRP A 272 -4.07 -13.06 -2.95
C TRP A 272 -5.16 -12.94 -1.87
N PHE A 273 -6.24 -12.20 -2.14
CA PHE A 273 -7.26 -11.86 -1.14
C PHE A 273 -8.50 -12.75 -1.21
N VAL A 274 -8.56 -13.73 -2.12
CA VAL A 274 -9.74 -14.58 -2.37
C VAL A 274 -10.36 -15.18 -1.10
N ASN A 275 -9.52 -15.66 -0.17
CA ASN A 275 -9.97 -16.34 1.05
C ASN A 275 -10.05 -15.41 2.27
N TYR A 276 -10.06 -14.10 2.05
CA TYR A 276 -10.12 -13.11 3.11
C TYR A 276 -11.46 -12.38 3.09
N THR A 277 -12.08 -12.28 4.26
CA THR A 277 -13.31 -11.49 4.44
C THR A 277 -13.07 -10.00 4.23
N HIS A 278 -11.84 -9.55 4.48
CA HIS A 278 -11.45 -8.15 4.44
C HIS A 278 -10.05 -8.03 3.83
N TRP A 279 -9.77 -6.88 3.22
CA TRP A 279 -8.42 -6.47 2.84
C TRP A 279 -8.15 -5.07 3.38
N GLY A 280 -6.90 -4.65 3.41
CA GLY A 280 -6.56 -3.31 3.83
C GLY A 280 -5.17 -2.88 3.39
N TYR A 281 -4.82 -1.68 3.79
CA TYR A 281 -3.48 -1.13 3.62
C TYR A 281 -3.03 -0.46 4.91
N SER A 282 -1.72 -0.45 5.08
CA SER A 282 -1.04 0.22 6.18
C SER A 282 0.21 0.89 5.65
N ASP A 283 0.83 1.72 6.47
CA ASP A 283 2.22 2.10 6.29
C ASP A 283 3.14 1.03 6.89
N MET A 284 4.39 0.97 6.42
CA MET A 284 5.40 0.02 6.92
C MET A 284 6.25 0.62 8.04
N ASP A 285 6.18 1.93 8.22
CA ASP A 285 6.75 2.67 9.35
C ASP A 285 5.76 2.81 10.51
N VAL A 286 5.07 1.71 10.82
CA VAL A 286 4.23 1.58 12.02
C VAL A 286 4.82 0.52 12.95
N VAL A 287 4.57 0.69 14.25
CA VAL A 287 4.76 -0.36 15.25
C VAL A 287 3.38 -0.81 15.68
N LEU A 288 3.11 -2.10 15.62
CA LEU A 288 1.77 -2.64 15.87
C LEU A 288 1.63 -3.08 17.32
N GLY A 289 0.44 -2.90 17.86
CA GLY A 289 0.00 -3.58 19.08
C GLY A 289 -0.67 -4.92 18.75
N GLN A 290 -1.30 -5.52 19.75
CA GLN A 290 -2.06 -6.76 19.61
C GLN A 290 -3.41 -6.50 18.95
N LEU A 291 -3.43 -6.41 17.61
CA LEU A 291 -4.58 -5.93 16.83
C LEU A 291 -5.91 -6.65 17.11
N ALA A 292 -5.91 -7.94 17.44
CA ALA A 292 -7.13 -8.68 17.77
C ALA A 292 -7.85 -8.13 19.02
N ARG A 293 -7.14 -7.41 19.89
CA ARG A 293 -7.73 -6.73 21.05
C ARG A 293 -8.44 -5.43 20.65
N PHE A 294 -7.99 -4.78 19.57
CA PHE A 294 -8.45 -3.45 19.17
C PHE A 294 -9.48 -3.48 18.05
N ILE A 295 -9.39 -4.46 17.15
CA ILE A 295 -10.37 -4.63 16.08
C ILE A 295 -11.63 -5.26 16.66
N GLU A 296 -12.75 -4.58 16.51
CA GLU A 296 -14.04 -5.01 17.04
C GLU A 296 -14.79 -5.91 16.06
N ARG A 297 -15.60 -6.82 16.58
CA ARG A 297 -16.49 -7.64 15.75
C ARG A 297 -17.46 -6.79 14.93
N SER A 298 -17.98 -5.71 15.51
CA SER A 298 -18.90 -4.77 14.83
C SER A 298 -18.22 -3.99 13.71
N GLU A 299 -16.91 -3.74 13.81
CA GLU A 299 -16.12 -3.13 12.74
C GLU A 299 -16.04 -4.01 11.50
N LEU A 300 -15.98 -5.33 11.68
CA LEU A 300 -15.88 -6.30 10.58
C LEU A 300 -17.25 -6.79 10.07
N ARG A 301 -18.29 -6.65 10.88
CA ARG A 301 -19.64 -7.11 10.55
C ARG A 301 -20.50 -6.00 9.93
N ASP A 302 -20.48 -4.81 10.53
CA ASP A 302 -21.48 -3.77 10.28
C ASP A 302 -21.00 -2.67 9.32
N HIS A 303 -19.69 -2.65 9.03
CA HIS A 303 -19.05 -1.61 8.23
C HIS A 303 -18.34 -2.19 7.01
N GLN A 304 -18.44 -1.51 5.88
CA GLN A 304 -17.71 -1.87 4.66
C GLN A 304 -16.30 -1.32 4.69
N ILE A 305 -16.06 -0.22 5.39
CA ILE A 305 -14.74 0.41 5.50
C ILE A 305 -14.54 0.87 6.93
N VAL A 306 -13.38 0.56 7.50
CA VAL A 306 -12.98 1.03 8.82
C VAL A 306 -11.57 1.57 8.74
N THR A 307 -11.37 2.76 9.29
CA THR A 307 -10.07 3.43 9.34
C THR A 307 -9.79 3.92 10.74
N TYR A 308 -8.52 3.96 11.14
CA TYR A 308 -8.13 4.47 12.45
C TYR A 308 -7.55 5.88 12.34
N SER A 309 -8.06 6.79 13.17
CA SER A 309 -7.61 8.18 13.37
C SER A 309 -6.83 8.30 14.69
N PHE A 310 -6.09 9.41 14.84
CA PHE A 310 -5.34 9.79 16.06
C PHE A 310 -6.02 10.93 16.83
N GLY A 311 -7.32 11.16 16.58
CA GLY A 311 -8.12 12.17 17.29
C GLY A 311 -8.29 13.49 16.55
N ASP A 312 -7.84 13.58 15.29
CA ASP A 312 -8.11 14.70 14.38
C ASP A 312 -9.48 14.53 13.69
N THR A 313 -10.52 14.46 14.51
CA THR A 313 -11.90 14.13 14.12
C THR A 313 -12.53 15.18 13.21
N GLU A 314 -11.95 16.37 13.09
CA GLU A 314 -12.41 17.38 12.13
C GLU A 314 -12.11 17.02 10.67
N ALA A 315 -11.18 16.10 10.41
CA ALA A 315 -10.77 15.67 9.08
C ALA A 315 -11.37 14.29 8.77
N VAL A 316 -12.50 14.28 8.06
CA VAL A 316 -13.28 13.06 7.79
C VAL A 316 -12.73 12.33 6.56
N TYR A 317 -11.53 11.74 6.70
CA TYR A 317 -10.85 11.00 5.62
C TYR A 317 -10.46 9.58 6.05
N LEU A 318 -10.40 8.69 5.07
CA LEU A 318 -9.82 7.36 5.19
C LEU A 318 -8.30 7.47 5.29
N ARG A 319 -7.74 7.00 6.40
CA ARG A 319 -6.32 7.23 6.75
C ARG A 319 -5.39 6.27 6.05
N GLY A 320 -4.29 6.80 5.53
CA GLY A 320 -3.25 6.02 4.85
C GLY A 320 -2.54 5.02 5.77
N GLN A 321 -2.46 5.33 7.07
CA GLN A 321 -1.73 4.56 8.08
C GLN A 321 -2.40 3.23 8.39
N TRP A 322 -3.73 3.20 8.39
CA TRP A 322 -4.52 1.99 8.58
C TRP A 322 -5.95 2.19 8.05
N THR A 323 -6.30 1.41 7.03
CA THR A 323 -7.70 1.26 6.60
C THR A 323 -7.95 -0.17 6.15
N MET A 324 -9.05 -0.75 6.62
CA MET A 324 -9.55 -2.05 6.20
C MET A 324 -10.90 -1.90 5.50
N HIS A 325 -11.16 -2.83 4.58
CA HIS A 325 -12.26 -2.85 3.65
C HIS A 325 -12.85 -4.26 3.64
N GLN A 326 -14.17 -4.35 3.67
CA GLN A 326 -14.86 -5.60 3.38
C GLN A 326 -14.52 -6.03 1.95
N ASN A 327 -14.15 -7.29 1.77
CA ASN A 327 -13.70 -7.81 0.49
C ASN A 327 -14.88 -8.17 -0.40
N VAL A 328 -15.56 -7.15 -0.91
CA VAL A 328 -16.70 -7.26 -1.82
C VAL A 328 -16.52 -6.34 -3.01
N GLN A 329 -17.00 -6.75 -4.17
CA GLN A 329 -16.79 -6.04 -5.45
C GLN A 329 -17.15 -4.55 -5.36
N LYS A 330 -18.32 -4.24 -4.78
CA LYS A 330 -18.81 -2.87 -4.58
C LYS A 330 -17.80 -1.96 -3.88
N VAL A 331 -17.06 -2.48 -2.90
CA VAL A 331 -16.03 -1.73 -2.16
C VAL A 331 -14.72 -1.70 -2.97
N ASN A 332 -14.35 -2.84 -3.56
CA ASN A 332 -13.10 -3.01 -4.31
C ASN A 332 -13.02 -2.14 -5.57
N GLU A 333 -14.15 -1.64 -6.08
CA GLU A 333 -14.26 -0.84 -7.31
C GLU A 333 -14.49 0.66 -7.06
N ILE A 334 -14.63 1.13 -5.80
CA ILE A 334 -14.90 2.55 -5.49
C ILE A 334 -13.83 3.47 -6.11
N TRP A 335 -12.57 3.03 -6.12
CA TRP A 335 -11.45 3.79 -6.70
C TRP A 335 -11.65 4.16 -8.17
N MET A 336 -12.45 3.38 -8.93
CA MET A 336 -12.73 3.64 -10.34
C MET A 336 -13.51 4.95 -10.53
N ARG A 337 -14.12 5.49 -9.47
CA ARG A 337 -14.81 6.79 -9.50
C ARG A 337 -13.84 7.97 -9.33
N CYS A 338 -12.55 7.72 -9.11
CA CYS A 338 -11.51 8.74 -9.05
C CYS A 338 -10.83 8.89 -10.41
N LYS A 339 -11.06 10.04 -11.06
CA LYS A 339 -10.58 10.33 -12.42
C LYS A 339 -9.08 10.06 -12.60
N HIS A 340 -8.24 10.49 -11.66
CA HIS A 340 -6.79 10.30 -11.75
C HIS A 340 -6.31 8.85 -11.56
N LEU A 341 -7.18 7.95 -11.08
CA LEU A 341 -6.92 6.51 -11.00
C LEU A 341 -7.63 5.72 -12.12
N SER A 342 -8.60 6.32 -12.81
CA SER A 342 -9.47 5.67 -13.78
C SER A 342 -9.27 6.23 -15.21
N ASP A 343 -10.29 6.85 -15.79
CA ASP A 343 -10.31 7.39 -17.15
C ASP A 343 -9.21 8.44 -17.41
N GLY A 344 -8.84 9.21 -16.38
CA GLY A 344 -7.77 10.20 -16.42
C GLY A 344 -6.36 9.65 -16.18
N LEU A 345 -6.20 8.37 -15.81
CA LEU A 345 -4.90 7.81 -15.41
C LEU A 345 -3.84 7.88 -16.52
N GLN A 346 -4.21 7.58 -17.75
CA GLN A 346 -3.27 7.60 -18.88
C GLN A 346 -2.71 9.01 -19.10
N HIS A 347 -3.57 10.02 -19.02
CA HIS A 347 -3.19 11.42 -19.14
C HIS A 347 -2.29 11.85 -17.97
N GLU A 348 -2.68 11.50 -16.75
CA GLU A 348 -1.93 11.80 -15.52
C GLU A 348 -0.51 11.20 -15.56
N LEU A 349 -0.38 9.92 -15.93
CA LEU A 349 0.91 9.26 -16.08
C LEU A 349 1.75 9.89 -17.19
N PHE A 350 1.12 10.23 -18.33
CA PHE A 350 1.82 10.90 -19.42
C PHE A 350 2.41 12.24 -18.99
N GLN A 351 1.60 13.09 -18.34
CA GLN A 351 2.06 14.40 -17.86
C GLN A 351 3.21 14.27 -16.86
N LYS A 352 3.11 13.32 -15.92
CA LYS A 352 4.15 13.08 -14.92
C LYS A 352 5.47 12.63 -15.55
N VAL A 353 5.43 11.69 -16.50
CA VAL A 353 6.63 11.22 -17.21
C VAL A 353 7.23 12.34 -18.07
N ALA A 354 6.41 13.10 -18.80
CA ALA A 354 6.89 14.21 -19.61
C ALA A 354 7.56 15.30 -18.75
N TRP A 355 6.96 15.64 -17.62
CA TRP A 355 7.54 16.56 -16.64
C TRP A 355 8.88 16.06 -16.11
N ALA A 356 8.93 14.80 -15.66
CA ALA A 356 10.13 14.19 -15.13
C ALA A 356 11.29 14.23 -16.12
N ARG A 357 11.04 13.81 -17.37
CA ARG A 357 12.03 13.84 -18.46
C ARG A 357 12.48 15.26 -18.79
N ARG A 358 11.57 16.23 -18.80
CA ARG A 358 11.94 17.64 -19.01
C ARG A 358 12.90 18.12 -17.94
N MET A 359 12.64 17.81 -16.67
CA MET A 359 13.53 18.20 -15.57
C MET A 359 14.88 17.49 -15.64
N GLU A 360 14.92 16.23 -16.07
CA GLU A 360 16.16 15.48 -16.31
C GLU A 360 17.01 16.10 -17.43
N VAL A 361 16.39 16.51 -18.54
CA VAL A 361 17.07 17.22 -19.64
C VAL A 361 17.65 18.56 -19.17
N LEU A 362 16.98 19.23 -18.24
CA LEU A 362 17.46 20.46 -17.61
C LEU A 362 18.53 20.20 -16.52
N GLY A 363 18.97 18.96 -16.33
CA GLY A 363 19.96 18.59 -15.31
C GLY A 363 19.46 18.68 -13.87
N LYS A 364 18.15 18.86 -13.65
CA LYS A 364 17.58 18.98 -12.30
C LYS A 364 17.42 17.61 -11.66
N GLN A 365 18.15 17.38 -10.56
CA GLN A 365 18.09 16.13 -9.82
C GLN A 365 16.98 16.09 -8.77
N SER A 366 16.54 17.26 -8.27
CA SER A 366 15.43 17.41 -7.34
C SER A 366 14.43 18.42 -7.89
N TYR A 367 13.14 18.04 -7.92
CA TYR A 367 12.08 18.90 -8.40
C TYR A 367 10.74 18.53 -7.80
N HIS A 368 9.81 19.50 -7.81
CA HIS A 368 8.47 19.32 -7.27
C HIS A 368 7.78 18.15 -7.97
N LYS A 369 7.27 17.24 -7.14
CA LYS A 369 6.55 16.05 -7.57
C LYS A 369 5.07 16.39 -7.59
N ARG A 370 4.50 16.54 -8.78
CA ARG A 370 3.06 16.78 -8.93
C ARG A 370 2.32 15.47 -8.69
N PHE A 371 1.95 15.17 -7.44
CA PHE A 371 1.16 13.99 -7.09
C PHE A 371 -0.15 14.43 -6.45
N LEU A 372 -1.25 13.90 -6.99
CA LEU A 372 -2.56 14.03 -6.38
C LEU A 372 -2.70 12.88 -5.38
N SER A 373 -2.85 13.22 -4.09
CA SER A 373 -3.19 12.22 -3.08
C SER A 373 -4.55 11.62 -3.43
N ALA A 374 -4.60 10.30 -3.59
CA ALA A 374 -5.86 9.61 -3.82
C ALA A 374 -6.75 9.56 -2.57
N GLU A 375 -6.21 9.89 -1.39
CA GLU A 375 -6.90 9.84 -0.10
C GLU A 375 -8.22 10.61 -0.11
N GLY A 376 -8.20 11.87 -0.57
CA GLY A 376 -9.39 12.70 -0.59
C GLY A 376 -10.44 12.23 -1.56
N CYS A 377 -10.05 12.00 -2.81
CA CYS A 377 -11.00 11.52 -3.81
C CYS A 377 -11.62 10.19 -3.36
N TYR A 378 -10.81 9.25 -2.90
CA TYR A 378 -11.30 7.95 -2.48
C TYR A 378 -12.23 8.07 -1.27
N SER A 379 -11.86 8.83 -0.23
CA SER A 379 -12.71 9.09 0.93
C SER A 379 -14.05 9.69 0.51
N HIS A 380 -14.02 10.71 -0.36
CA HIS A 380 -15.21 11.35 -0.87
C HIS A 380 -16.08 10.37 -1.67
N LYS A 381 -15.49 9.58 -2.59
CA LYS A 381 -16.26 8.61 -3.39
C LYS A 381 -16.80 7.47 -2.55
N ALA A 382 -16.08 7.00 -1.53
CA ALA A 382 -16.55 6.01 -0.58
C ALA A 382 -17.76 6.54 0.19
N ALA A 383 -17.67 7.76 0.72
CA ALA A 383 -18.77 8.37 1.48
C ALA A 383 -20.05 8.57 0.65
N HIS A 384 -19.90 8.78 -0.66
CA HIS A 384 -21.01 8.95 -1.60
C HIS A 384 -21.31 7.66 -2.40
N THR A 385 -20.96 6.48 -1.87
CA THR A 385 -21.36 5.19 -2.46
C THR A 385 -22.56 4.66 -1.67
N PRO A 386 -23.76 4.51 -2.28
CA PRO A 386 -24.95 4.06 -1.58
C PRO A 386 -24.72 2.73 -0.86
N GLY A 387 -25.15 2.60 0.40
CA GLY A 387 -25.01 1.37 1.19
C GLY A 387 -23.56 0.97 1.50
N VAL A 388 -22.65 1.94 1.60
CA VAL A 388 -21.32 1.75 2.19
C VAL A 388 -21.34 2.42 3.56
N ASN A 389 -21.17 1.62 4.61
CA ASN A 389 -21.01 2.12 5.96
C ASN A 389 -19.52 2.28 6.28
N ILE A 390 -19.15 3.42 6.88
CA ILE A 390 -17.77 3.74 7.23
C ILE A 390 -17.66 4.02 8.72
N LYS A 391 -16.63 3.47 9.39
CA LYS A 391 -16.27 3.86 10.75
C LYS A 391 -14.86 4.45 10.78
N VAL A 392 -14.71 5.61 11.40
CA VAL A 392 -13.43 6.23 11.74
C VAL A 392 -13.27 6.13 13.24
N ALA A 393 -12.33 5.31 13.70
CA ALA A 393 -12.12 5.06 15.13
C ALA A 393 -10.83 5.67 15.65
N ASN A 394 -10.84 6.33 16.81
CA ASN A 394 -9.63 6.88 17.40
C ASN A 394 -8.83 5.80 18.17
N LYS A 395 -8.01 5.05 17.45
CA LYS A 395 -7.25 3.88 17.99
C LYS A 395 -5.77 3.90 17.65
N GLN A 396 -5.32 4.89 16.87
CA GLN A 396 -3.92 5.01 16.49
C GLN A 396 -3.19 6.06 17.33
N PHE A 397 -1.91 5.85 17.54
CA PHE A 397 -1.04 6.87 18.07
C PHE A 397 -0.13 7.43 16.98
N VAL A 398 0.13 8.71 17.06
CA VAL A 398 1.13 9.41 16.26
C VAL A 398 2.01 10.22 17.21
N GLY A 399 3.27 10.48 16.84
CA GLY A 399 4.06 11.45 17.58
C GLY A 399 5.55 11.15 17.67
N LEU A 400 6.14 11.64 18.77
CA LEU A 400 7.55 12.03 18.93
C LEU A 400 7.94 13.22 18.02
N THR A 401 7.10 14.26 18.03
CA THR A 401 7.21 15.46 17.20
C THR A 401 8.63 16.02 17.16
N VAL A 402 9.10 16.31 15.96
CA VAL A 402 10.42 16.90 15.73
C VAL A 402 10.39 18.38 16.15
N GLY A 403 11.35 18.81 16.98
CA GLY A 403 11.54 20.21 17.37
C GLY A 403 10.99 20.62 18.74
N ARG A 404 10.39 19.70 19.50
CA ARG A 404 10.07 19.88 20.93
C ARG A 404 10.45 18.62 21.71
N PRO A 405 10.82 18.71 23.00
CA PRO A 405 11.01 17.52 23.83
C PRO A 405 9.75 16.65 23.81
N ALA A 406 9.90 15.36 23.55
CA ALA A 406 8.77 14.44 23.60
C ALA A 406 8.21 14.36 25.03
N THR A 407 6.89 14.45 25.16
CA THR A 407 6.18 14.28 26.43
C THR A 407 5.91 12.82 26.76
N ASP A 408 6.06 11.95 25.78
CA ASP A 408 5.70 10.54 25.86
C ASP A 408 6.82 9.68 25.29
N ASP A 409 6.94 8.46 25.81
CA ASP A 409 7.76 7.39 25.25
C ASP A 409 6.84 6.22 24.89
N VAL A 410 7.23 5.45 23.87
CA VAL A 410 6.49 4.28 23.41
C VAL A 410 7.19 3.03 23.92
N TYR A 411 6.45 2.08 24.47
CA TYR A 411 6.95 0.81 24.95
C TYR A 411 6.23 -0.31 24.21
N VAL A 412 6.99 -1.27 23.70
CA VAL A 412 6.44 -2.54 23.23
C VAL A 412 6.88 -3.61 24.22
N VAL A 413 5.91 -4.31 24.81
CA VAL A 413 6.14 -5.35 25.81
C VAL A 413 5.40 -6.60 25.35
N ASP A 414 6.13 -7.61 24.90
CA ASP A 414 5.58 -8.85 24.33
C ASP A 414 4.53 -8.59 23.22
N GLY A 415 4.87 -7.64 22.34
CA GLY A 415 4.02 -7.21 21.22
C GLY A 415 2.84 -6.30 21.59
N ALA A 416 2.61 -6.02 22.87
CA ALA A 416 1.65 -5.02 23.29
C ALA A 416 2.26 -3.62 23.23
N LEU A 417 1.57 -2.69 22.57
CA LEU A 417 2.03 -1.32 22.38
C LEU A 417 1.43 -0.38 23.42
N TRP A 418 2.30 0.37 24.10
CA TRP A 418 1.98 1.32 25.15
C TRP A 418 2.57 2.69 24.82
N VAL A 419 1.80 3.75 25.03
CA VAL A 419 2.29 5.13 25.09
C VAL A 419 2.22 5.58 26.53
N CYS A 420 3.34 6.01 27.08
CA CYS A 420 3.46 6.41 28.47
C CYS A 420 3.99 7.84 28.56
N ARG A 421 3.35 8.67 29.39
CA ARG A 421 3.88 9.98 29.73
C ARG A 421 5.27 9.86 30.37
N ARG A 422 6.20 10.72 29.96
CA ARG A 422 7.55 10.79 30.53
C ARG A 422 7.48 11.40 31.92
N GLU A 423 8.09 10.72 32.88
CA GLU A 423 8.26 11.18 34.27
C GLU A 423 9.66 10.77 34.74
N ALA A 424 10.07 11.21 35.93
CA ALA A 424 11.39 10.93 36.48
C ALA A 424 11.70 9.42 36.64
N ARG A 425 10.66 8.59 36.85
CA ARG A 425 10.78 7.14 36.95
C ARG A 425 10.21 6.46 35.71
N GLU A 426 10.91 5.47 35.17
CA GLU A 426 10.42 4.61 34.09
C GLU A 426 9.19 3.77 34.55
N PRO A 427 8.23 3.45 33.65
CA PRO A 427 7.10 2.59 33.98
C PRO A 427 7.56 1.15 34.30
N SER A 428 6.81 0.44 35.14
CA SER A 428 7.12 -0.97 35.45
C SER A 428 6.77 -1.86 34.28
N ILE A 429 7.79 -2.47 33.65
CA ILE A 429 7.59 -3.43 32.55
C ILE A 429 6.72 -4.62 32.99
N ALA A 430 6.84 -5.05 34.25
CA ALA A 430 5.99 -6.10 34.80
C ALA A 430 4.51 -5.66 34.90
N ALA A 431 4.26 -4.39 35.27
CA ALA A 431 2.89 -3.86 35.31
C ALA A 431 2.30 -3.71 33.90
N LEU A 432 3.09 -3.23 32.93
CA LEU A 432 2.67 -3.16 31.54
C LEU A 432 2.33 -4.55 30.99
N ARG A 433 3.21 -5.54 31.22
CA ARG A 433 2.99 -6.94 30.83
C ARG A 433 1.70 -7.52 31.42
N LEU A 434 1.47 -7.29 32.72
CA LEU A 434 0.25 -7.76 33.40
C LEU A 434 -1.01 -7.12 32.81
N ALA A 435 -0.96 -5.83 32.45
CA ALA A 435 -2.09 -5.11 31.89
C ALA A 435 -2.35 -5.43 30.39
N SER A 436 -1.33 -5.89 29.66
CA SER A 436 -1.43 -6.19 28.22
C SER A 436 -2.51 -7.22 27.88
N GLY A 437 -2.93 -8.04 28.86
CA GLY A 437 -3.92 -9.09 28.69
C GLY A 437 -3.52 -10.14 27.65
N PRO A 438 -4.44 -11.05 27.27
CA PRO A 438 -4.14 -12.06 26.27
C PRO A 438 -4.05 -11.41 24.88
N GLY A 439 -3.01 -11.78 24.12
CA GLY A 439 -2.82 -11.35 22.73
C GLY A 439 -3.82 -11.94 21.72
N CYS A 440 -4.76 -12.76 22.20
CA CYS A 440 -5.83 -13.33 21.39
C CYS A 440 -7.19 -13.08 22.03
N ASP A 441 -8.04 -12.38 21.30
CA ASP A 441 -9.46 -12.23 21.60
C ASP A 441 -10.25 -12.77 20.41
N VAL A 442 -10.75 -14.00 20.50
CA VAL A 442 -11.55 -14.62 19.42
C VAL A 442 -12.94 -13.97 19.33
N GLU A 443 -13.42 -13.35 20.41
CA GLU A 443 -14.72 -12.67 20.39
C GLU A 443 -14.65 -11.27 19.77
N LEU A 444 -13.43 -10.73 19.62
CA LEU A 444 -13.17 -9.38 19.10
C LEU A 444 -14.03 -8.34 19.83
N ARG A 445 -13.99 -8.35 21.17
CA ARG A 445 -14.81 -7.45 22.00
C ARG A 445 -14.45 -5.99 21.80
N GLY A 446 -13.19 -5.74 21.44
CA GLY A 446 -12.64 -4.40 21.31
C GLY A 446 -12.36 -3.73 22.65
N VAL A 447 -11.91 -2.47 22.55
CA VAL A 447 -11.54 -1.63 23.69
C VAL A 447 -12.33 -0.33 23.75
N GLN A 448 -13.29 -0.14 22.86
CA GLN A 448 -14.16 1.04 22.86
C GLN A 448 -15.61 0.58 22.96
N ARG A 449 -16.35 1.18 23.90
CA ARG A 449 -17.79 1.03 24.03
C ARG A 449 -18.44 2.36 23.67
N SER A 450 -19.32 2.35 22.69
CA SER A 450 -20.13 3.52 22.34
C SER A 450 -20.94 4.02 23.54
N VAL A 451 -20.96 5.34 23.72
CA VAL A 451 -21.72 6.04 24.77
C VAL A 451 -22.68 7.02 24.11
N GLY A 452 -23.90 7.07 24.64
CA GLY A 452 -24.95 7.95 24.12
C GLY A 452 -25.46 7.55 22.73
N GLN A 453 -26.39 8.35 22.21
CA GLN A 453 -26.92 8.19 20.86
C GLN A 453 -25.99 8.87 19.84
N PRO A 454 -25.79 8.28 18.64
CA PRO A 454 -25.04 8.95 17.58
C PRO A 454 -25.69 10.29 17.21
N GLN A 455 -24.88 11.34 17.16
CA GLN A 455 -25.31 12.69 16.80
C GLN A 455 -24.98 12.96 15.34
N ARG A 456 -26.00 13.32 14.55
CA ARG A 456 -25.80 13.64 13.14
C ARG A 456 -25.01 14.94 12.99
N PHE A 457 -24.13 14.98 12.01
CA PHE A 457 -23.48 16.22 11.60
C PHE A 457 -23.35 16.34 10.08
N GLU A 458 -23.09 17.55 9.62
CA GLU A 458 -22.82 17.86 8.22
C GLU A 458 -21.34 18.19 8.04
N VAL A 459 -20.80 17.80 6.88
CA VAL A 459 -19.43 18.11 6.49
C VAL A 459 -19.38 19.38 5.65
N THR A 460 -18.30 20.16 5.80
CA THR A 460 -18.05 21.38 5.03
C THR A 460 -16.74 21.27 4.24
N HIS A 461 -16.44 22.26 3.39
CA HIS A 461 -15.16 22.35 2.68
C HIS A 461 -14.12 23.21 3.42
N GLU A 462 -14.44 23.67 4.62
CA GLU A 462 -13.64 24.61 5.40
C GLU A 462 -13.31 24.05 6.79
N GLY A 463 -12.23 24.53 7.40
CA GLY A 463 -11.89 24.21 8.79
C GLY A 463 -11.13 22.91 9.03
N CYS A 464 -11.00 22.04 8.03
CA CYS A 464 -9.95 21.02 7.94
C CYS A 464 -8.90 21.43 6.90
N GLY A 465 -7.62 21.07 7.09
CA GLY A 465 -6.52 21.81 6.47
C GLY A 465 -6.43 21.79 4.94
N ASN A 466 -5.64 22.71 4.40
CA ASN A 466 -5.64 23.10 2.98
C ASN A 466 -4.91 22.15 2.03
N TRP A 467 -4.39 21.02 2.50
CA TRP A 467 -3.65 20.06 1.66
C TRP A 467 -4.54 19.31 0.68
N MET A 468 -5.85 19.25 0.95
CA MET A 468 -6.82 18.57 0.10
C MET A 468 -7.46 19.54 -0.91
N PRO A 469 -7.67 19.14 -2.18
CA PRO A 469 -8.50 19.92 -3.11
C PRO A 469 -9.92 20.13 -2.57
N GLN A 470 -10.47 21.32 -2.79
CA GLN A 470 -11.74 21.76 -2.19
C GLN A 470 -12.89 20.79 -2.49
N GLU A 471 -12.94 20.25 -3.71
CA GLU A 471 -13.96 19.32 -4.18
C GLU A 471 -13.98 17.97 -3.44
N PHE A 472 -12.91 17.63 -2.71
CA PHE A 472 -12.82 16.42 -1.91
C PHE A 472 -12.82 16.70 -0.41
N ARG A 473 -12.93 17.98 0.01
CA ARG A 473 -12.88 18.32 1.43
C ARG A 473 -14.16 17.91 2.14
N MET A 474 -14.00 17.12 3.20
CA MET A 474 -15.06 16.71 4.11
C MET A 474 -14.62 17.02 5.55
N CYS A 475 -14.99 18.21 6.03
CA CYS A 475 -14.55 18.74 7.32
C CYS A 475 -15.69 18.75 8.33
N ALA A 476 -15.44 18.29 9.56
CA ALA A 476 -16.37 18.31 10.69
C ALA A 476 -15.94 19.36 11.72
N VAL A 477 -16.07 20.65 11.39
CA VAL A 477 -15.49 21.76 12.17
C VAL A 477 -15.91 21.78 13.64
N HIS A 478 -17.15 21.39 13.93
CA HIS A 478 -17.71 21.32 15.29
C HIS A 478 -17.06 20.23 16.17
N LEU A 479 -16.36 19.26 15.57
CA LEU A 479 -15.61 18.22 16.29
C LEU A 479 -14.15 18.59 16.52
N LYS A 480 -13.70 19.75 16.05
CA LYS A 480 -12.31 20.17 16.21
C LYS A 480 -11.92 20.20 17.69
N GLY A 481 -10.87 19.45 18.03
CA GLY A 481 -10.38 19.30 19.41
C GLY A 481 -11.12 18.24 20.22
N SER A 482 -12.09 17.54 19.63
CA SER A 482 -12.79 16.42 20.26
C SER A 482 -12.06 15.11 19.96
N ASP A 483 -11.43 14.53 20.97
CA ASP A 483 -10.58 13.33 20.85
C ASP A 483 -11.28 12.03 21.29
N LYS A 484 -12.48 12.10 21.87
CA LYS A 484 -13.27 10.94 22.37
C LYS A 484 -14.49 10.59 21.54
N HIS A 485 -14.42 10.81 20.23
CA HIS A 485 -15.50 10.49 19.31
C HIS A 485 -15.04 9.53 18.22
N ASN A 486 -15.90 8.56 17.90
CA ASN A 486 -15.84 7.81 16.67
C ASN A 486 -16.76 8.46 15.65
N LEU A 487 -16.35 8.47 14.38
CA LEU A 487 -17.19 8.95 13.28
C LEU A 487 -17.80 7.75 12.57
N LEU A 488 -19.06 7.87 12.23
CA LEU A 488 -19.84 6.86 11.53
C LEU A 488 -20.44 7.49 10.29
N LEU A 489 -20.39 6.77 9.18
CA LEU A 489 -21.21 7.03 8.01
C LEU A 489 -22.19 5.87 7.88
N SER A 490 -23.48 6.19 7.89
CA SER A 490 -24.55 5.23 7.64
C SER A 490 -25.59 5.88 6.75
N GLU A 491 -26.04 5.16 5.72
CA GLU A 491 -27.06 5.65 4.77
C GLU A 491 -26.74 7.03 4.16
N GLY A 492 -25.45 7.29 3.89
CA GLY A 492 -24.98 8.55 3.32
C GLY A 492 -25.03 9.75 4.27
N LYS A 493 -25.25 9.53 5.57
CA LYS A 493 -25.24 10.57 6.61
C LYS A 493 -24.11 10.33 7.60
N PHE A 494 -23.47 11.41 8.03
CA PHE A 494 -22.41 11.36 9.02
C PHE A 494 -22.96 11.52 10.44
N PHE A 495 -22.38 10.76 11.36
CA PHE A 495 -22.67 10.80 12.78
C PHE A 495 -21.38 10.78 13.58
N SER A 496 -21.37 11.49 14.69
CA SER A 496 -20.35 11.36 15.73
C SER A 496 -20.95 10.60 16.90
N GLN A 497 -20.17 9.76 17.55
CA GLN A 497 -20.59 9.07 18.77
C GLN A 497 -19.44 9.03 19.75
N GLU A 498 -19.72 9.43 20.98
CA GLU A 498 -18.77 9.29 22.07
C GLU A 498 -18.46 7.81 22.33
N TYR A 499 -17.26 7.56 22.85
CA TYR A 499 -16.91 6.24 23.35
C TYR A 499 -16.20 6.33 24.69
N GLU A 500 -16.38 5.28 25.47
CA GLU A 500 -15.58 4.98 26.64
C GLU A 500 -14.59 3.87 26.33
N GLU A 501 -13.41 3.98 26.94
CA GLU A 501 -12.42 2.93 26.88
C GLU A 501 -12.80 1.82 27.85
N VAL A 502 -12.93 0.60 27.32
CA VAL A 502 -13.27 -0.60 28.08
C VAL A 502 -12.12 -1.61 28.05
N GLY A 503 -11.96 -2.33 29.15
CA GLY A 503 -10.85 -3.27 29.34
C GLY A 503 -9.60 -2.62 29.95
N ALA A 504 -8.64 -3.47 30.33
CA ALA A 504 -7.38 -3.05 30.96
C ALA A 504 -6.40 -2.45 29.91
N ILE A 505 -6.76 -1.32 29.29
CA ILE A 505 -5.87 -0.59 28.37
C ILE A 505 -5.10 0.54 29.06
N LEU A 506 -5.35 0.77 30.35
CA LEU A 506 -4.61 1.69 31.18
C LEU A 506 -3.73 0.90 32.16
N ALA A 507 -2.52 1.37 32.36
CA ALA A 507 -1.57 0.86 33.35
C ALA A 507 -0.93 2.02 34.11
N GLU A 508 -0.20 1.72 35.18
CA GLU A 508 0.55 2.72 35.96
C GLU A 508 -0.34 3.90 36.41
N LYS A 509 -1.50 3.59 37.00
CA LYS A 509 -2.50 4.59 37.45
C LYS A 509 -2.95 5.55 36.34
N GLY A 510 -3.05 5.05 35.10
CA GLY A 510 -3.48 5.84 33.94
C GLY A 510 -2.36 6.64 33.27
N ARG A 511 -1.11 6.49 33.71
CA ARG A 511 0.05 7.10 33.05
C ARG A 511 0.34 6.50 31.68
N CYS A 512 0.08 5.21 31.52
CA CYS A 512 0.35 4.46 30.31
C CYS A 512 -0.95 3.98 29.68
N LYS A 513 -1.06 4.15 28.36
CA LYS A 513 -2.22 3.76 27.57
C LYS A 513 -1.82 2.83 26.43
N GLN A 514 -2.55 1.74 26.27
CA GLN A 514 -2.35 0.79 25.18
C GLN A 514 -3.03 1.27 23.89
N GLY A 515 -2.48 0.93 22.73
CA GLY A 515 -3.05 1.31 21.42
C GLY A 515 -2.91 0.25 20.34
N ALA A 516 -3.64 0.44 19.24
CA ALA A 516 -3.64 -0.50 18.13
C ALA A 516 -2.31 -0.46 17.36
N PHE A 517 -1.76 0.73 17.14
CA PHE A 517 -0.45 0.93 16.55
C PHE A 517 0.07 2.35 16.79
N PHE A 518 1.37 2.54 16.57
CA PHE A 518 2.06 3.82 16.60
C PHE A 518 2.71 4.10 15.24
N HIS A 519 2.46 5.27 14.66
CA HIS A 519 3.04 5.67 13.39
C HIS A 519 4.34 6.45 13.58
N MET A 520 5.45 5.93 13.04
CA MET A 520 6.81 6.48 13.22
C MET A 520 7.17 7.60 12.23
N GLN A 521 6.22 8.17 11.48
CA GLN A 521 6.52 9.10 10.40
C GLN A 521 7.29 10.36 10.83
N GLU A 522 7.01 10.92 12.01
CA GLU A 522 7.78 12.07 12.50
C GLU A 522 9.14 11.64 13.05
N TRP A 523 9.18 10.53 13.79
CA TRP A 523 10.41 9.97 14.34
C TRP A 523 11.45 9.69 13.25
N LYS A 524 11.06 9.06 12.13
CA LYS A 524 11.96 8.76 11.00
C LYS A 524 12.48 10.01 10.26
N LYS A 525 11.93 11.20 10.49
CA LYS A 525 12.48 12.44 9.90
C LYS A 525 13.74 12.90 10.62
N ARG A 526 13.87 12.59 11.92
CA ARG A 526 15.03 12.96 12.75
C ARG A 526 16.18 11.97 12.58
N TRP A 527 15.86 10.72 12.32
CA TRP A 527 16.85 9.63 12.27
C TRP A 527 17.08 9.19 10.84
N ASP A 528 18.34 9.15 10.44
CA ASP A 528 18.71 8.68 9.11
C ASP A 528 18.50 7.17 8.97
N GLU A 529 18.48 6.69 7.72
CA GLU A 529 18.33 5.27 7.40
C GLU A 529 19.56 4.41 7.83
N SER A 530 20.53 4.99 8.56
CA SER A 530 21.75 4.31 9.02
C SER A 530 21.49 3.29 10.13
N GLY A 531 20.44 3.51 10.94
CA GLY A 531 20.13 2.68 12.10
C GLY A 531 20.99 2.95 13.34
N ALA A 532 21.82 4.00 13.35
CA ALA A 532 22.72 4.32 14.47
C ALA A 532 22.00 4.55 15.82
N ASN A 533 20.71 4.88 15.79
CA ASN A 533 19.88 5.17 16.97
C ASN A 533 19.05 3.96 17.41
N ILE A 534 19.45 2.76 17.00
CA ILE A 534 18.83 1.50 17.41
C ILE A 534 19.85 0.74 18.25
N ASP A 535 19.51 0.52 19.51
CA ASP A 535 20.27 -0.34 20.40
C ASP A 535 20.29 -1.78 19.86
N ALA A 536 21.47 -2.32 19.60
CA ALA A 536 21.66 -3.68 19.08
C ALA A 536 21.12 -4.76 20.03
N LYS A 537 20.90 -4.44 21.32
CA LYS A 537 20.31 -5.35 22.30
C LYS A 537 18.78 -5.29 22.33
N ALA A 538 18.16 -4.33 21.64
CA ALA A 538 16.72 -4.20 21.61
C ALA A 538 16.09 -5.42 20.93
N LYS A 539 15.16 -6.08 21.63
CA LYS A 539 14.37 -7.16 21.05
C LYS A 539 13.23 -6.55 20.24
N PHE A 540 12.91 -7.13 19.09
CA PHE A 540 11.96 -6.55 18.14
C PHE A 540 10.50 -6.52 18.63
N ASP A 541 10.17 -7.26 19.68
CA ASP A 541 8.86 -7.29 20.37
C ASP A 541 8.91 -6.77 21.83
N ASN A 542 10.09 -6.31 22.28
CA ASN A 542 10.36 -5.90 23.65
C ASN A 542 11.39 -4.76 23.65
N PHE A 543 10.90 -3.53 23.46
CA PHE A 543 11.74 -2.34 23.31
C PHE A 543 11.03 -1.07 23.77
N LYS A 544 11.83 -0.01 23.98
CA LYS A 544 11.36 1.37 24.20
C LYS A 544 11.74 2.20 22.98
N LEU A 545 10.78 2.89 22.38
CA LEU A 545 11.00 3.93 21.38
C LEU A 545 10.85 5.28 22.07
N SER A 546 11.97 6.00 22.17
CA SER A 546 12.04 7.36 22.70
C SER A 546 12.32 8.34 21.57
N GLN A 547 12.31 9.63 21.90
CA GLN A 547 12.71 10.66 20.94
C GLN A 547 14.12 10.42 20.38
N ASP A 548 15.03 9.85 21.17
CA ASP A 548 16.46 9.69 20.87
C ASP A 548 16.84 8.35 20.23
N GLY A 549 15.90 7.39 20.16
CA GLY A 549 16.20 6.09 19.58
C GLY A 549 15.25 4.98 19.95
N ILE A 550 15.57 3.78 19.47
CA ILE A 550 15.02 2.51 19.95
C ILE A 550 16.03 1.91 20.94
N HIS A 551 15.55 1.56 22.13
CA HIS A 551 16.36 1.09 23.25
C HIS A 551 15.88 -0.28 23.72
N ALA A 552 16.80 -1.12 24.18
CA ALA A 552 16.42 -2.32 24.90
C ALA A 552 15.65 -1.96 26.18
N LEU A 553 14.63 -2.74 26.51
CA LEU A 553 14.03 -2.66 27.83
C LEU A 553 15.02 -3.18 28.88
N PRO A 554 15.02 -2.64 30.10
CA PRO A 554 15.80 -3.20 31.20
C PRO A 554 15.42 -4.67 31.38
N VAL A 555 16.42 -5.54 31.53
CA VAL A 555 16.18 -6.93 31.91
C VAL A 555 15.65 -6.89 33.35
N SER A 556 14.36 -7.16 33.51
CA SER A 556 13.70 -7.26 34.81
C SER A 556 14.08 -8.53 35.54
#